data_AF-A0AA44Q5G6-F1
#
_entry.id   AF-A0AA44Q5G6-F1
#
_cell.length_a   1.000
_cell.length_b   1.000
_cell.length_c   1.000
_cell.angle_alpha   90.00
_cell.angle_beta   90.00
_cell.angle_gamma   90.00
#
_symmetry.space_group_name_H-M   'P 1'
#
loop_
_entity.id
_entity.type
_entity.pdbx_description
1 polymer ?
#
loop_
_entity_poly.entity_id
_entity_poly.type
_entity_poly.pdbx_seq_one_letter_code
_entity_poly.pdbx_strand_id
1 'polypeptide(L)' 'MHRLAVVPNYVGTGIGKGILRWIEENRESDKKYLKLDCVANHTKLHHFYESNGFEFLGITDGHSKFVKYISG' A
#
# COMPACT_ATOMS: atom_id res chain seq x y z
N MET A 1 7.20 0.35 5.78
CA MET A 1 6.01 -0.14 6.49
C MET A 1 5.99 -1.65 6.33
N HIS A 2 6.02 -2.43 7.41
CA HIS A 2 6.19 -3.89 7.29
C HIS A 2 4.90 -4.62 6.87
N ARG A 3 3.71 -4.15 7.28
CA ARG A 3 2.42 -4.73 6.87
C ARG A 3 1.27 -3.78 7.20
N LEU A 4 0.29 -3.64 6.29
CA LEU A 4 -0.98 -2.94 6.53
C LEU A 4 -2.08 -3.96 6.34
N ALA A 5 -2.87 -4.17 7.39
CA ALA A 5 -4.00 -5.08 7.37
C ALA A 5 -5.23 -4.33 7.85
N VAL A 6 -6.27 -4.32 7.02
CA VAL A 6 -7.60 -3.85 7.42
C VAL A 6 -8.40 -5.06 7.82
N VAL A 7 -9.04 -5.00 8.99
CA VAL A 7 -9.94 -6.07 9.46
C VAL A 7 -11.05 -6.27 8.42
N PRO A 8 -11.43 -7.51 8.04
CA PRO A 8 -12.36 -7.79 6.94
C PRO A 8 -13.67 -6.99 6.98
N ASN A 9 -14.22 -6.76 8.18
CA ASN A 9 -15.45 -5.99 8.39
C ASN A 9 -15.38 -4.52 7.93
N TYR A 10 -14.17 -3.99 7.73
CA TYR A 10 -13.93 -2.62 7.28
C TYR A 10 -13.38 -2.56 5.85
N VAL A 11 -13.22 -3.70 5.17
CA VAL A 11 -12.84 -3.72 3.75
C VAL A 11 -13.97 -3.10 2.92
N GLY A 12 -13.62 -2.24 1.96
CA GLY A 12 -14.59 -1.54 1.11
C GLY A 12 -15.18 -0.26 1.72
N THR A 13 -14.88 0.05 2.98
CA THR A 13 -15.34 1.30 3.64
C THR A 13 -14.50 2.54 3.28
N GLY A 14 -13.40 2.35 2.53
CA GLY A 14 -12.44 3.41 2.20
C GLY A 14 -11.38 3.68 3.28
N ILE A 15 -11.45 3.01 4.45
CA ILE A 15 -10.49 3.21 5.54
C ILE A 15 -9.02 3.01 5.11
N GLY A 16 -8.74 2.01 4.28
CA GLY A 16 -7.39 1.76 3.77
C GLY A 16 -6.85 2.94 2.95
N LYS A 17 -7.69 3.56 2.12
CA LYS A 17 -7.33 4.76 1.35
C LYS A 17 -7.09 5.95 2.28
N GLY A 18 -7.92 6.11 3.32
CA GLY A 18 -7.74 7.14 4.34
C GLY A 18 -6.40 7.01 5.08
N ILE A 19 -6.02 5.77 5.45
CA ILE A 19 -4.74 5.49 6.09
C ILE A 19 -3.57 5.83 5.16
N LEU A 20 -3.63 5.42 3.88
CA LEU A 20 -2.58 5.76 2.91
C LEU A 20 -2.41 7.28 2.76
N ARG A 21 -3.53 8.01 2.65
CA ARG A 21 -3.50 9.48 2.57
C ARG A 21 -2.91 10.10 3.84
N TRP A 22 -3.34 9.64 5.01
CA TRP A 22 -2.82 10.14 6.28
C TRP A 22 -1.31 9.91 6.41
N ILE A 23 -0.80 8.74 6.00
CA ILE A 23 0.64 8.45 5.97
C ILE A 23 1.36 9.43 5.03
N GLU A 24 0.81 9.69 3.83
CA GLU A 24 1.41 10.63 2.88
C GLU A 24 1.47 12.06 3.42
N GLU A 25 0.39 12.51 4.06
CA GLU A 25 0.24 13.86 4.64
C GLU A 25 1.06 14.06 5.93
N ASN A 26 1.24 13.02 6.74
CA ASN A 26 1.84 13.11 8.09
C ASN A 26 3.19 12.39 8.18
N ARG A 27 3.83 12.07 7.05
CA ARG A 27 5.17 11.48 7.07
C ARG A 27 6.19 12.51 7.55
N GLU A 28 6.83 12.25 8.67
CA GLU A 28 8.05 12.92 9.08
C GLU A 28 9.26 12.11 8.55
N SER A 29 9.41 12.09 7.22
CA SER A 29 10.52 11.38 6.57
C SER A 29 10.90 12.06 5.26
N ASP A 30 12.21 12.11 5.00
CA ASP A 30 12.84 12.50 3.73
C ASP A 30 12.67 11.47 2.61
N LYS A 31 12.05 10.32 2.90
CA LYS A 31 11.80 9.27 1.91
C LYS A 31 10.86 9.76 0.82
N LYS A 32 11.33 9.62 -0.42
CA LYS A 32 10.60 9.98 -1.65
C LYS A 32 9.60 8.93 -2.10
N TYR A 33 9.46 7.84 -1.37
CA TYR A 33 8.59 6.74 -1.74
C TYR A 33 8.05 5.98 -0.54
N LEU A 34 6.87 5.39 -0.72
CA LEU A 34 6.27 4.42 0.17
C LEU A 34 6.39 3.03 -0.48
N LYS A 35 6.97 2.07 0.24
CA LYS A 35 7.10 0.68 -0.19
C LYS A 35 6.30 -0.25 0.72
N LEU A 36 5.58 -1.18 0.10
CA LEU A 36 4.67 -2.12 0.73
C LEU A 36 4.93 -3.55 0.27
N ASP A 37 4.88 -4.49 1.21
CA ASP A 37 4.93 -5.92 0.93
C ASP A 37 3.56 -6.54 1.29
N CYS A 38 2.98 -7.32 0.38
CA CYS A 38 1.68 -7.97 0.54
C CYS A 38 1.79 -9.46 0.24
N VAL A 39 1.04 -10.32 0.94
CA VAL A 39 1.00 -11.77 0.64
C VAL A 39 0.51 -11.95 -0.80
N ALA A 40 1.31 -12.66 -1.62
CA ALA A 40 1.00 -12.92 -3.02
C ALA A 40 -0.14 -13.93 -3.11
N ASN A 41 -1.36 -13.43 -3.33
CA ASN A 41 -2.54 -14.14 -3.87
C ASN A 41 -3.85 -13.36 -3.70
N HIS A 42 -3.81 -12.10 -3.23
CA HIS A 42 -5.03 -11.33 -3.00
C HIS A 42 -5.25 -10.29 -4.10
N THR A 43 -5.93 -10.68 -5.19
CA THR A 43 -6.19 -9.82 -6.37
C THR A 43 -6.86 -8.49 -6.01
N LYS A 44 -7.75 -8.48 -5.01
CA LYS A 44 -8.37 -7.23 -4.51
C LYS A 44 -7.35 -6.26 -3.90
N LEU A 45 -6.30 -6.79 -3.26
CA LEU A 45 -5.22 -5.98 -2.68
C LEU A 45 -4.31 -5.42 -3.78
N HIS A 46 -4.06 -6.22 -4.83
CA HIS A 46 -3.33 -5.77 -6.02
C HIS A 46 -4.00 -4.53 -6.64
N HIS A 47 -5.28 -4.65 -6.99
CA HIS A 47 -6.04 -3.54 -7.56
C HIS A 47 -6.21 -2.37 -6.60
N PHE A 48 -6.32 -2.64 -5.28
CA PHE A 48 -6.34 -1.57 -4.29
C PHE A 48 -5.05 -0.75 -4.33
N TYR A 49 -3.88 -1.37 -4.36
CA TYR A 49 -2.61 -0.63 -4.42
C TYR A 49 -2.44 0.10 -5.76
N GLU A 50 -2.70 -0.58 -6.89
CA GLU A 50 -2.62 0.03 -8.22
C GLU A 50 -3.54 1.26 -8.34
N SER A 51 -4.80 1.16 -7.88
CA SER A 51 -5.75 2.27 -7.89
C SER A 51 -5.39 3.43 -6.94
N ASN A 52 -4.48 3.22 -5.99
CA ASN A 52 -3.96 4.25 -5.10
C ASN A 52 -2.59 4.81 -5.57
N GLY A 53 -2.16 4.47 -6.79
CA GLY A 53 -0.95 5.00 -7.41
C GLY A 53 0.32 4.24 -7.05
N PHE A 54 0.20 2.99 -6.59
CA PHE A 54 1.35 2.12 -6.43
C PHE A 54 1.68 1.38 -7.72
N GLU A 55 2.97 1.27 -8.00
CA GLU A 55 3.55 0.44 -9.04
C GLU A 55 3.92 -0.93 -8.47
N PHE A 56 3.59 -1.99 -9.21
CA PHE A 56 3.97 -3.35 -8.86
C PHE A 56 5.42 -3.62 -9.26
N LEU A 57 6.24 -4.08 -8.30
CA LEU A 57 7.67 -4.34 -8.49
C LEU A 57 8.01 -5.83 -8.65
N GLY A 58 7.03 -6.73 -8.52
CA GLY A 58 7.24 -8.17 -8.61
C GLY A 58 6.98 -8.91 -7.29
N ILE A 59 7.30 -10.21 -7.28
CA ILE A 59 7.11 -11.11 -6.14
C ILE A 59 8.48 -11.57 -5.64
N THR A 60 8.68 -11.57 -4.32
CA THR A 60 9.85 -12.19 -3.68
C THR A 60 9.38 -12.91 -2.42
N ASP A 61 9.87 -14.13 -2.18
CA ASP A 61 9.54 -14.94 -0.99
C ASP A 61 8.02 -15.13 -0.76
N GLY A 62 7.22 -15.19 -1.84
CA GLY A 62 5.76 -15.30 -1.73
C GLY A 62 5.04 -13.99 -1.39
N HIS A 63 5.73 -12.85 -1.47
CA HIS A 63 5.18 -11.53 -1.23
C HIS A 63 5.27 -10.62 -2.47
N SER A 64 4.12 -10.07 -2.88
CA SER A 64 4.03 -9.00 -3.88
C SER A 64 4.55 -7.68 -3.30
N LYS A 65 5.43 -7.02 -4.05
CA LYS A 65 6.06 -5.75 -3.67
C LYS A 65 5.47 -4.61 -4.47
N PHE A 66 5.18 -3.51 -3.79
CA PHE A 66 4.62 -2.30 -4.39
C PHE A 66 5.39 -1.06 -3.94
N VAL A 67 5.51 -0.08 -4.83
CA VAL A 67 6.09 1.23 -4.53
C VAL A 67 5.21 2.35 -5.02
N LYS A 68 5.10 3.43 -4.25
CA LYS A 68 4.52 4.69 -4.71
C LYS A 68 5.51 5.80 -4.46
N TYR A 69 5.89 6.51 -5.51
CA TYR A 69 6.70 7.72 -5.37
C TYR A 69 5.81 8.86 -4.90
N ILE A 70 6.25 9.57 -3.87
CA ILE A 70 5.51 10.71 -3.33
C ILE A 70 6.24 11.96 -3.79
N SER A 71 5.60 12.73 -4.66
CA SER A 71 6.04 14.07 -5.04
C SER A 71 6.04 14.94 -3.79
N GLY A 72 7.17 15.63 -3.54
CA GLY A 72 7.28 16.63 -2.48
C GLY A 72 6.56 17.91 -2.86
#